data_AF-A0A5E4D762-F1
#
_entry.id   AF-A0A5E4D762-F1
#
_cell.length_a   1.000
_cell.length_b   1.000
_cell.length_c   1.000
_cell.angle_alpha   90.00
_cell.angle_beta   90.00
_cell.angle_gamma   90.00
#
_symmetry.space_group_name_H-M   'P 1'
#
loop_
_entity.id
_entity.type
_entity.pdbx_description
1 polymer ?
#
loop_
_entity_poly.entity_id
_entity_poly.type
_entity_poly.pdbx_seq_one_letter_code
_entity_poly.pdbx_strand_id
1 'polypeptide(L)'
;MTELKPGSTASSHNYFLVNSQQRWTHVRLNIFPDGGIARLRVYGTGQKDWTATDPKDPVDLVAIAFEGVCVGFSNAHFGHPNNMIDGGIARLRVYGTGQKDWTATDPKDPNDKNGLLQVQGCEWAVFRLAHPGVITQIEIDTKYFKGNSPDSCKVDGCILTTQEEEDMVKKKWILPAHKWKPLLPITKACGGQRGDLVFNQSYFP
;
A
#
# COMPACT_ATOMS: atom_id res chain seq x y z
N MET A 1 53.57 7.13 12.05
CA MET A 1 52.12 6.94 12.22
C MET A 1 51.47 7.69 11.07
N THR A 2 51.07 6.99 10.01
CA THR A 2 50.51 7.65 8.82
C THR A 2 49.06 8.00 9.11
N GLU A 3 48.74 9.28 9.04
CA GLU A 3 47.41 9.83 9.30
C GLU A 3 46.40 9.29 8.28
N LEU A 4 45.34 8.64 8.76
CA LEU A 4 44.25 8.16 7.91
C LEU A 4 43.43 9.36 7.44
N LYS A 5 43.48 9.64 6.13
CA LYS A 5 42.56 10.60 5.51
C LYS A 5 41.15 10.00 5.44
N PRO A 6 40.08 10.80 5.56
CA PRO A 6 38.71 10.31 5.45
C PRO A 6 38.51 9.59 4.11
N GLY A 7 38.14 8.32 4.17
CA GLY A 7 37.97 7.46 3.00
C GLY A 7 36.85 7.94 2.07
N SER A 8 37.19 8.00 0.79
CA SER A 8 36.39 7.95 -0.44
C SER A 8 34.85 7.96 -0.34
N THR A 9 34.21 8.67 -1.28
CA THR A 9 32.78 8.60 -1.66
C THR A 9 32.34 7.23 -2.21
N ALA A 10 32.76 6.12 -1.59
CA ALA A 10 32.71 4.76 -2.14
C ALA A 10 31.42 3.97 -1.84
N SER A 11 30.52 4.50 -1.01
CA SER A 11 29.21 3.90 -0.78
C SER A 11 28.13 4.71 -1.49
N SER A 12 27.50 4.13 -2.50
CA SER A 12 26.38 4.74 -3.20
C SER A 12 25.25 3.75 -3.41
N HIS A 13 24.03 4.27 -3.50
CA HIS A 13 22.88 3.53 -4.01
C HIS A 13 22.78 3.79 -5.51
N ASN A 14 22.97 2.76 -6.33
CA ASN A 14 22.92 2.88 -7.77
C ASN A 14 21.58 2.37 -8.29
N TYR A 15 20.90 3.18 -9.08
CA TYR A 15 19.64 2.84 -9.74
C TYR A 15 19.85 2.84 -11.24
N PHE A 16 19.47 1.75 -11.91
CA PHE A 16 19.57 1.61 -13.34
C PHE A 16 18.18 1.32 -13.91
N LEU A 17 17.78 2.07 -14.93
CA LEU A 17 16.56 1.79 -15.68
C LEU A 17 16.84 0.67 -16.69
N VAL A 18 15.94 -0.30 -16.75
CA VAL A 18 16.00 -1.42 -17.70
C VAL A 18 14.89 -1.24 -18.71
N ASN A 19 15.23 -1.22 -20.00
CA ASN A 19 14.26 -1.21 -21.10
C ASN A 19 14.10 -2.63 -21.64
N SER A 20 13.23 -3.43 -21.00
CA SER A 20 12.86 -4.76 -21.47
C SER A 20 11.36 -4.94 -21.34
N GLN A 21 10.73 -5.42 -22.41
CA GLN A 21 9.29 -5.74 -22.44
C GLN A 21 9.02 -7.25 -22.23
N GLN A 22 10.08 -8.04 -22.04
CA GLN A 22 9.98 -9.48 -21.89
C GLN A 22 9.69 -9.88 -20.43
N ARG A 23 8.98 -11.00 -20.25
CA ARG A 23 8.78 -11.64 -18.94
C ARG A 23 10.01 -12.45 -18.56
N TRP A 24 10.58 -12.16 -17.40
CA TRP A 24 11.75 -12.86 -16.85
C TRP A 24 11.36 -13.60 -15.57
N THR A 25 11.80 -14.86 -15.44
CA THR A 25 11.53 -15.68 -14.25
C THR A 25 12.73 -15.76 -13.30
N HIS A 26 13.95 -15.51 -13.82
CA HIS A 26 15.19 -15.61 -13.07
C HIS A 26 16.12 -14.46 -13.43
N VAL A 27 16.92 -13.99 -12.46
CA VAL A 27 17.99 -13.02 -12.66
C VAL A 27 19.30 -13.59 -12.13
N ARG A 28 20.40 -13.40 -12.87
CA ARG A 28 21.75 -13.80 -12.44
C ARG A 28 22.62 -12.57 -12.28
N LEU A 29 23.08 -12.30 -11.06
CA LEU A 29 24.06 -11.26 -10.76
C LEU A 29 25.47 -11.77 -11.08
N ASN A 30 26.20 -11.07 -11.94
CA ASN A 30 27.60 -11.37 -12.25
C ASN A 30 28.44 -10.15 -11.84
N ILE A 31 29.48 -10.35 -11.03
CA ILE A 31 30.39 -9.29 -10.54
C ILE A 31 31.73 -9.46 -11.26
N PHE A 32 32.30 -8.36 -11.75
CA PHE A 32 33.58 -8.36 -12.47
C PHE A 32 34.48 -7.21 -12.00
N PRO A 33 35.79 -7.43 -11.78
CA PRO A 33 36.44 -8.74 -11.63
C PRO A 33 36.04 -9.44 -10.31
N ASP A 34 35.83 -8.68 -9.23
CA ASP A 34 35.38 -9.11 -7.91
C ASP A 34 34.87 -7.89 -7.09
N GLY A 35 34.37 -8.12 -5.87
CA GLY A 35 33.89 -7.06 -4.96
C GLY A 35 32.70 -7.47 -4.08
N GLY A 36 32.21 -6.53 -3.26
CA GLY A 36 31.08 -6.73 -2.35
C GLY A 36 29.84 -5.92 -2.75
N ILE A 37 28.66 -6.55 -2.72
CA ILE A 37 27.37 -5.88 -2.91
C ILE A 37 26.55 -6.02 -1.63
N ALA A 38 26.19 -4.89 -1.01
CA ALA A 38 25.42 -4.88 0.22
C ALA A 38 23.96 -5.36 0.03
N ARG A 39 23.36 -5.05 -1.13
CA ARG A 39 21.98 -5.42 -1.46
C ARG A 39 21.73 -5.38 -2.96
N LEU A 40 21.05 -6.40 -3.49
CA LEU A 40 20.41 -6.37 -4.81
C LEU A 40 18.90 -6.20 -4.62
N ARG A 41 18.29 -5.27 -5.36
CA ARG A 41 16.84 -5.16 -5.52
C ARG A 41 16.53 -5.11 -7.01
N VAL A 42 15.62 -5.97 -7.45
CA VAL A 42 15.10 -6.00 -8.82
C VAL A 42 13.64 -5.64 -8.75
N TYR A 43 13.26 -4.54 -9.38
CA TYR A 43 11.90 -4.03 -9.39
C TYR A 43 11.22 -4.41 -10.71
N GLY A 44 9.98 -4.85 -10.63
CA GLY A 44 9.14 -5.20 -11.76
C GLY A 44 7.74 -5.55 -11.28
N THR A 45 6.83 -5.73 -12.22
CA THR A 45 5.48 -6.25 -11.97
C THR A 45 5.47 -7.74 -12.29
N GLY A 46 5.09 -8.60 -11.34
CA GLY A 46 4.80 -10.01 -11.66
C GLY A 46 3.65 -10.09 -12.64
N GLN A 47 3.43 -11.20 -13.36
CA GLN A 47 2.17 -11.39 -14.07
C GLN A 47 1.49 -12.69 -13.68
N LYS A 48 0.25 -12.60 -13.21
CA LYS A 48 -0.56 -13.78 -12.85
C LYS A 48 -1.36 -14.23 -14.06
N ASP A 49 -1.34 -15.53 -14.34
CA ASP A 49 -2.29 -16.13 -15.27
C ASP A 49 -3.63 -16.36 -14.56
N TRP A 50 -4.61 -15.51 -14.88
CA TRP A 50 -5.96 -15.58 -14.30
C TRP A 50 -6.77 -16.76 -14.82
N THR A 51 -6.42 -17.35 -15.97
CA THR A 51 -7.17 -18.47 -16.56
C THR A 51 -7.03 -19.76 -15.76
N ALA A 52 -5.95 -19.89 -14.98
CA ALA A 52 -5.66 -21.06 -14.16
C ALA A 52 -6.24 -20.98 -12.74
N THR A 53 -6.99 -19.93 -12.40
CA THR A 53 -7.54 -19.73 -11.04
C THR A 53 -8.96 -20.32 -10.95
N ASP A 54 -9.27 -21.06 -9.89
CA ASP A 54 -10.66 -21.48 -9.61
C ASP A 54 -11.50 -20.24 -9.28
N PRO A 55 -12.61 -19.96 -10.00
CA PRO A 55 -13.49 -18.83 -9.71
C PRO A 55 -14.07 -18.81 -8.29
N LYS A 56 -14.05 -19.93 -7.57
CA LYS A 56 -14.58 -20.05 -6.21
C LYS A 56 -13.56 -19.71 -5.12
N ASP A 57 -12.27 -19.73 -5.45
CA ASP A 57 -11.23 -19.40 -4.49
C ASP A 57 -11.08 -17.88 -4.39
N PRO A 58 -11.32 -17.28 -3.21
CA PRO A 58 -11.12 -15.84 -3.04
C PRO A 58 -9.64 -15.50 -3.26
N VAL A 59 -9.40 -14.49 -4.09
CA VAL A 59 -8.06 -13.98 -4.39
C VAL A 59 -7.92 -12.59 -3.80
N ASP A 60 -6.78 -12.31 -3.17
CA ASP A 60 -6.40 -10.95 -2.79
C ASP A 60 -6.13 -10.10 -4.03
N LEU A 61 -7.14 -9.37 -4.50
CA LEU A 61 -7.05 -8.55 -5.72
C LEU A 61 -6.11 -7.35 -5.59
N VAL A 62 -5.65 -6.98 -4.39
CA VAL A 62 -4.74 -5.84 -4.19
C VAL A 62 -3.29 -6.28 -3.98
N ALA A 63 -3.04 -7.59 -3.81
CA ALA A 63 -1.70 -8.12 -3.58
C ALA A 63 -0.71 -7.80 -4.72
N ILE A 64 0.52 -7.38 -4.36
CA ILE A 64 1.62 -7.17 -5.30
C ILE A 64 1.95 -8.43 -6.09
N ALA A 65 1.84 -9.59 -5.44
CA ALA A 65 2.08 -10.89 -6.07
C ALA A 65 1.18 -11.13 -7.29
N PHE A 66 0.05 -10.43 -7.38
CA PHE A 66 -0.91 -10.54 -8.47
C PHE A 66 -0.99 -9.30 -9.36
N GLU A 67 -0.09 -8.32 -9.24
CA GLU A 67 -0.09 -7.01 -9.97
C GLU A 67 -0.83 -5.85 -9.29
N GLY A 68 -1.27 -6.02 -8.04
CA GLY A 68 -1.77 -4.90 -7.27
C GLY A 68 -0.65 -3.86 -7.02
N VAL A 69 -0.97 -2.58 -7.18
CA VAL A 69 0.04 -1.51 -7.09
C VAL A 69 -0.52 -0.26 -6.43
N CYS A 70 0.26 0.35 -5.55
CA CYS A 70 -0.07 1.69 -5.05
C CYS A 70 0.21 2.73 -6.14
N VAL A 71 -0.83 3.49 -6.50
CA VAL A 71 -0.81 4.50 -7.57
C VAL A 71 -0.95 5.93 -7.03
N GLY A 72 -1.16 6.09 -5.73
CA GLY A 72 -1.16 7.38 -5.04
C GLY A 72 -1.24 7.24 -3.54
N PHE A 73 -0.75 8.24 -2.82
CA PHE A 73 -0.86 8.31 -1.36
C PHE A 73 -0.69 9.74 -0.86
N SER A 74 -1.20 10.03 0.33
CA SER A 74 -1.04 11.34 0.99
C SER A 74 0.32 11.49 1.68
N ASN A 75 0.87 10.40 2.23
CA ASN A 75 2.10 10.39 3.02
C ASN A 75 2.80 9.03 2.95
N ALA A 76 4.12 8.95 3.18
CA ALA A 76 4.88 7.69 3.26
C ALA A 76 6.03 7.77 4.29
N HIS A 77 5.84 8.54 5.37
CA HIS A 77 6.90 8.93 6.30
C HIS A 77 7.61 7.74 6.98
N PHE A 78 6.88 6.73 7.46
CA PHE A 78 7.47 5.54 8.12
C PHE A 78 7.47 4.28 7.27
N GLY A 79 6.94 4.38 6.06
CA GLY A 79 7.00 3.33 5.07
C GLY A 79 6.01 3.55 3.94
N HIS A 80 6.32 2.93 2.81
CA HIS A 80 5.57 3.09 1.58
C HIS A 80 4.28 2.26 1.61
N PRO A 81 3.13 2.75 1.09
CA PRO A 81 1.88 2.00 1.10
C PRO A 81 1.94 0.62 0.41
N ASN A 82 2.88 0.40 -0.51
CA ASN A 82 3.19 -0.95 -1.05
C ASN A 82 3.49 -2.00 0.04
N ASN A 83 3.93 -1.57 1.22
CA ASN A 83 4.14 -2.45 2.36
C ASN A 83 2.84 -3.11 2.86
N MET A 84 1.68 -2.48 2.63
CA MET A 84 0.36 -2.99 3.04
C MET A 84 -0.11 -4.17 2.18
N ILE A 85 0.38 -4.25 0.94
CA ILE A 85 -0.12 -5.16 -0.09
C ILE A 85 0.92 -6.21 -0.52
N ASP A 86 2.03 -6.28 0.21
CA ASP A 86 3.03 -7.34 0.02
C ASP A 86 2.61 -8.59 0.79
N GLY A 87 2.53 -9.75 0.10
CA GLY A 87 2.02 -11.02 0.64
C GLY A 87 2.95 -11.71 1.65
N GLY A 88 4.04 -11.07 2.07
CA GLY A 88 4.87 -11.57 3.17
C GLY A 88 4.18 -11.42 4.53
N ILE A 89 4.52 -12.29 5.49
CA ILE A 89 4.15 -12.09 6.90
C ILE A 89 4.58 -10.66 7.28
N ALA A 90 3.64 -9.86 7.82
CA ALA A 90 3.82 -8.46 8.22
C ALA A 90 4.83 -8.27 9.36
N ARG A 91 6.06 -8.75 9.18
CA ARG A 91 7.21 -8.47 10.03
C ARG A 91 7.73 -7.10 9.63
N LEU A 92 7.38 -6.08 10.42
CA LEU A 92 7.95 -4.73 10.38
C LEU A 92 7.58 -3.84 9.17
N ARG A 93 6.40 -4.01 8.59
CA ARG A 93 5.93 -3.22 7.45
C ARG A 93 4.97 -2.13 7.92
N VAL A 94 5.48 -0.90 8.03
CA VAL A 94 4.71 0.26 8.48
C VAL A 94 4.19 1.04 7.28
N TYR A 95 2.92 1.41 7.31
CA TYR A 95 2.38 2.56 6.59
C TYR A 95 1.73 3.48 7.63
N GLY A 96 1.85 4.79 7.44
CA GLY A 96 1.29 5.80 8.31
C GLY A 96 2.34 6.70 8.95
N THR A 97 1.88 7.80 9.53
CA THR A 97 2.69 8.60 10.44
C THR A 97 2.89 7.84 11.75
N GLY A 98 4.13 7.51 12.07
CA GLY A 98 4.59 7.37 13.45
C GLY A 98 4.40 8.71 14.14
N GLN A 99 3.15 8.98 14.50
CA GLN A 99 2.69 9.68 15.68
C GLN A 99 3.74 10.60 16.35
N LYS A 100 4.16 11.69 15.68
CA LYS A 100 4.84 12.82 16.33
C LYS A 100 4.52 14.19 15.73
N ASP A 101 4.15 14.30 14.45
CA ASP A 101 3.88 15.61 13.82
C ASP A 101 2.41 15.82 13.44
N TRP A 102 1.49 15.30 14.25
CA TRP A 102 0.17 15.90 14.34
C TRP A 102 0.29 17.09 15.28
N THR A 103 0.45 18.29 14.71
CA THR A 103 0.11 19.50 15.46
C THR A 103 -1.38 19.44 15.74
N ALA A 104 -1.72 18.88 16.90
CA ALA A 104 -3.05 18.91 17.45
C ALA A 104 -3.44 20.38 17.60
N THR A 105 -4.13 20.92 16.61
CA THR A 105 -5.13 21.94 16.90
C THR A 105 -6.14 21.24 17.79
N ASP A 106 -6.06 21.56 19.07
CA ASP A 106 -6.91 21.13 20.19
C ASP A 106 -8.26 20.51 19.72
N PRO A 107 -8.47 19.19 19.86
CA PRO A 107 -9.70 18.54 19.43
C PRO A 107 -10.88 19.10 20.23
N LYS A 108 -11.69 19.95 19.60
CA LYS A 108 -13.01 20.29 20.12
C LYS A 108 -13.88 19.05 20.01
N ASP A 109 -14.05 18.38 21.15
CA ASP A 109 -14.79 17.13 21.36
C ASP A 109 -14.18 15.91 20.65
N PRO A 110 -13.46 15.03 21.37
CA PRO A 110 -12.71 13.95 20.75
C PRO A 110 -13.59 12.87 20.14
N ASN A 111 -14.89 12.79 20.41
CA ASN A 111 -15.74 11.74 19.85
C ASN A 111 -17.08 12.32 19.37
N ASP A 112 -17.46 12.00 18.13
CA ASP A 112 -18.85 12.21 17.72
C ASP A 112 -19.80 11.30 18.52
N LYS A 113 -21.10 11.53 18.37
CA LYS A 113 -22.18 10.69 18.96
C LYS A 113 -22.10 9.19 18.64
N ASN A 114 -21.24 8.79 17.71
CA ASN A 114 -20.99 7.39 17.32
C ASN A 114 -19.62 6.89 17.81
N GLY A 115 -18.90 7.69 18.61
CA GLY A 115 -17.60 7.36 19.17
C GLY A 115 -16.43 7.53 18.22
N LEU A 116 -16.58 8.18 17.06
CA LEU A 116 -15.50 8.36 16.07
C LEU A 116 -14.65 9.60 16.39
N LEU A 117 -13.32 9.47 16.30
CA LEU A 117 -12.43 10.62 16.45
C LEU A 117 -12.67 11.62 15.31
N GLN A 118 -13.18 12.81 15.63
CA GLN A 118 -13.30 13.89 14.66
C GLN A 118 -12.00 14.67 14.61
N VAL A 119 -11.26 14.49 13.52
CA VAL A 119 -10.05 15.27 13.27
C VAL A 119 -10.02 15.74 11.83
N GLN A 120 -9.48 16.92 11.60
CA GLN A 120 -9.43 17.52 10.28
C GLN A 120 -8.40 16.79 9.41
N GLY A 121 -8.89 15.97 8.48
CA GLY A 121 -8.08 15.27 7.49
C GLY A 121 -8.04 13.75 7.70
N CYS A 122 -7.58 13.04 6.68
CA CYS A 122 -7.28 11.61 6.74
C CYS A 122 -6.04 11.32 5.90
N GLU A 123 -5.26 10.31 6.29
CA GLU A 123 -4.25 9.74 5.40
C GLU A 123 -4.93 8.77 4.44
N TRP A 124 -4.52 8.78 3.18
CA TRP A 124 -5.11 7.93 2.14
C TRP A 124 -4.02 7.31 1.28
N ALA A 125 -4.32 6.12 0.77
CA ALA A 125 -3.53 5.44 -0.24
C ALA A 125 -4.51 4.87 -1.27
N VAL A 126 -4.17 5.01 -2.55
CA VAL A 126 -4.93 4.46 -3.66
C VAL A 126 -4.15 3.31 -4.26
N PHE A 127 -4.85 2.19 -4.43
CA PHE A 127 -4.31 0.97 -5.01
C PHE A 127 -5.10 0.63 -6.27
N ARG A 128 -4.39 0.37 -7.36
CA ARG A 128 -4.96 -0.30 -8.52
C ARG A 128 -4.97 -1.79 -8.23
N LEU A 129 -6.15 -2.40 -8.37
CA LEU A 129 -6.30 -3.84 -8.28
C LEU A 129 -5.57 -4.53 -9.43
N ALA A 130 -5.07 -5.71 -9.14
CA ALA A 130 -4.46 -6.64 -10.06
C ALA A 130 -5.34 -6.97 -11.27
N HIS A 131 -6.63 -7.18 -11.01
CA HIS A 131 -7.65 -7.48 -12.01
C HIS A 131 -9.01 -6.95 -11.53
N PRO A 132 -9.88 -6.43 -12.42
CA PRO A 132 -11.25 -6.10 -12.05
C PRO A 132 -11.97 -7.32 -11.46
N GLY A 133 -12.66 -7.15 -10.34
CA GLY A 133 -13.34 -8.24 -9.66
C GLY A 133 -14.42 -7.76 -8.70
N VAL A 134 -15.22 -8.70 -8.22
CA VAL A 134 -16.24 -8.44 -7.20
C VAL A 134 -15.59 -8.56 -5.84
N ILE A 135 -15.66 -7.48 -5.05
CA ILE A 135 -15.09 -7.45 -3.69
C ILE A 135 -16.10 -8.07 -2.73
N THR A 136 -15.75 -9.23 -2.17
CA THR A 136 -16.59 -9.95 -1.20
C THR A 136 -16.08 -9.84 0.24
N GLN A 137 -14.80 -9.49 0.43
CA GLN A 137 -14.17 -9.37 1.73
C GLN A 137 -13.09 -8.28 1.71
N ILE A 138 -12.92 -7.58 2.84
CA ILE A 138 -11.85 -6.61 3.08
C ILE A 138 -11.20 -6.95 4.43
N GLU A 139 -9.90 -7.23 4.44
CA GLU A 139 -9.10 -7.43 5.66
C GLU A 139 -8.23 -6.19 5.89
N ILE A 140 -8.25 -5.63 7.11
CA ILE A 140 -7.36 -4.54 7.52
C ILE A 140 -6.60 -5.00 8.76
N ASP A 141 -5.35 -5.44 8.56
CA ASP A 141 -4.51 -5.96 9.64
C ASP A 141 -3.77 -4.82 10.38
N THR A 142 -4.10 -4.63 11.66
CA THR A 142 -3.41 -3.68 12.55
C THR A 142 -2.61 -4.37 13.67
N LYS A 143 -2.41 -5.69 13.58
CA LYS A 143 -1.86 -6.56 14.64
C LYS A 143 -0.58 -6.06 15.31
N TYR A 144 0.31 -5.41 14.56
CA TYR A 144 1.62 -4.96 15.07
C TYR A 144 1.64 -3.49 15.50
N PHE A 145 0.54 -2.75 15.33
CA PHE A 145 0.42 -1.33 15.64
C PHE A 145 -0.17 -1.10 17.03
N LYS A 146 0.63 -1.41 18.07
CA LYS A 146 0.23 -1.22 19.47
C LYS A 146 0.39 0.24 19.88
N GLY A 147 -0.70 1.01 19.85
CA GLY A 147 -0.75 2.42 20.28
C GLY A 147 -0.74 3.45 19.13
N ASN A 148 -0.47 3.00 17.90
CA ASN A 148 -0.50 3.82 16.69
C ASN A 148 -1.33 3.18 15.56
N SER A 149 -2.24 2.25 15.88
CA SER A 149 -3.25 1.79 14.94
C SER A 149 -4.19 2.96 14.60
N PRO A 150 -4.74 3.03 13.38
CA PRO A 150 -5.77 4.00 13.07
C PRO A 150 -6.95 3.81 14.03
N ASP A 151 -7.61 4.90 14.40
CA ASP A 151 -8.83 4.83 15.20
C ASP A 151 -10.00 4.26 14.39
N SER A 152 -10.13 4.72 13.15
CA SER A 152 -11.18 4.34 12.22
C SER A 152 -10.63 4.29 10.79
N CYS A 153 -11.28 3.52 9.93
CA CYS A 153 -10.92 3.41 8.52
C CYS A 153 -12.18 3.36 7.64
N LYS A 154 -12.00 3.71 6.36
CA LYS A 154 -13.02 3.66 5.32
C LYS A 154 -12.36 3.13 4.06
N VAL A 155 -13.08 2.35 3.25
CA VAL A 155 -12.61 1.89 1.95
C VAL A 155 -13.65 2.28 0.90
N ASP A 156 -13.21 3.01 -0.11
CA ASP A 156 -14.00 3.33 -1.29
C ASP A 156 -13.42 2.61 -2.51
N GLY A 157 -14.27 2.23 -3.46
CA GLY A 157 -13.89 1.66 -4.74
C GLY A 157 -14.31 2.56 -5.89
N CYS A 158 -13.58 2.50 -7.00
CA CYS A 158 -13.98 3.13 -8.25
C CYS A 158 -13.57 2.25 -9.44
N ILE A 159 -14.18 2.51 -10.60
CA ILE A 159 -13.78 1.91 -11.87
C ILE A 159 -13.21 3.05 -12.72
N LEU A 160 -11.97 2.89 -13.16
CA LEU A 160 -11.26 3.86 -13.98
C LEU A 160 -10.67 3.16 -15.21
N THR A 161 -10.68 3.86 -16.33
CA THR A 161 -9.86 3.53 -17.50
C THR A 161 -8.40 3.95 -17.27
N THR A 162 -7.47 3.42 -18.06
CA THR A 162 -6.05 3.81 -18.01
C THR A 162 -5.86 5.32 -18.16
N GLN A 163 -6.60 5.95 -19.06
CA GLN A 163 -6.51 7.40 -19.27
C GLN A 163 -7.03 8.19 -18.06
N GLU A 164 -8.13 7.74 -17.45
CA GLU A 164 -8.66 8.36 -16.23
C GLU A 164 -7.66 8.23 -15.06
N GLU A 165 -6.99 7.08 -14.91
CA GLU A 165 -5.93 6.89 -13.90
C GLU A 165 -4.78 7.87 -14.10
N GLU A 166 -4.25 7.99 -15.31
CA GLU A 166 -3.17 8.95 -15.63
C GLU A 166 -3.55 10.39 -15.29
N ASP A 167 -4.80 10.76 -15.58
CA ASP A 167 -5.32 12.08 -15.23
C ASP A 167 -5.48 12.26 -13.71
N MET A 168 -5.83 11.20 -12.98
CA MET A 168 -5.91 11.23 -11.52
C MET A 168 -4.54 11.38 -10.87
N VAL A 169 -3.52 10.73 -11.42
CA VAL A 169 -2.13 10.91 -10.97
C VAL A 169 -1.72 12.39 -11.09
N LYS A 170 -2.02 13.04 -12.23
CA LYS A 170 -1.75 14.49 -12.43
C LYS A 170 -2.55 15.37 -11.47
N LYS A 171 -3.79 14.99 -11.13
CA LYS A 171 -4.69 15.72 -10.24
C LYS A 171 -4.55 15.33 -8.76
N LYS A 172 -3.50 14.56 -8.40
CA LYS A 172 -3.23 14.10 -7.02
C LYS A 172 -4.42 13.39 -6.39
N TRP A 173 -5.14 12.57 -7.17
CA TRP A 173 -6.25 11.73 -6.72
C TRP A 173 -7.45 12.49 -6.10
N ILE A 174 -7.60 13.78 -6.41
CA ILE A 174 -8.80 14.56 -6.06
C ILE A 174 -9.91 14.23 -7.08
N LEU A 175 -10.76 13.27 -6.74
CA LEU A 175 -11.89 12.84 -7.56
C LEU A 175 -13.19 13.50 -7.09
N PRO A 176 -14.14 13.78 -8.01
CA PRO A 176 -15.52 14.04 -7.64
C PRO A 176 -16.08 12.89 -6.78
N ALA A 177 -16.78 13.23 -5.70
CA ALA A 177 -17.30 12.25 -4.75
C ALA A 177 -18.12 11.12 -5.39
N HIS A 178 -18.79 11.37 -6.52
CA HIS A 178 -19.63 10.38 -7.21
C HIS A 178 -18.87 9.24 -7.89
N LYS A 179 -17.56 9.40 -8.16
CA LYS A 179 -16.74 8.34 -8.78
C LYS A 179 -16.29 7.30 -7.75
N TRP A 180 -16.10 7.72 -6.51
CA TRP A 180 -15.83 6.84 -5.38
C TRP A 180 -17.15 6.30 -4.82
N LYS A 181 -17.25 4.98 -4.70
CA LYS A 181 -18.38 4.30 -4.08
C LYS A 181 -17.92 3.64 -2.78
N PRO A 182 -18.64 3.81 -1.67
CA PRO A 182 -18.24 3.19 -0.41
C PRO A 182 -18.33 1.66 -0.51
N LEU A 183 -17.23 0.99 -0.19
CA LEU A 183 -17.14 -0.47 -0.02
C LEU A 183 -17.18 -0.83 1.48
N LEU A 184 -16.48 -0.05 2.30
CA LEU A 184 -16.50 -0.10 3.76
C LEU A 184 -16.76 1.32 4.28
N PRO A 185 -17.90 1.61 4.94
CA PRO A 185 -18.13 2.92 5.56
C PRO A 185 -17.14 3.15 6.71
N ILE A 186 -17.08 4.38 7.24
CA ILE A 186 -16.20 4.69 8.38
C ILE A 186 -16.50 3.73 9.53
N THR A 187 -15.52 2.89 9.86
CA THR A 187 -15.63 1.79 10.83
C THR A 187 -14.45 1.86 11.79
N LYS A 188 -14.71 1.70 13.10
CA LYS A 188 -13.67 1.62 14.13
C LYS A 188 -12.73 0.45 13.86
N ALA A 189 -11.42 0.70 13.89
CA ALA A 189 -10.45 -0.39 13.85
C ALA A 189 -10.26 -0.93 15.27
N CYS A 190 -10.54 -2.23 15.49
CA CYS A 190 -10.26 -2.86 16.77
C CYS A 190 -8.75 -3.04 16.93
N GLY A 191 -8.14 -2.27 17.84
CA GLY A 191 -6.72 -2.42 18.15
C GLY A 191 -6.42 -3.83 18.69
N GLY A 192 -5.50 -4.55 18.02
CA GLY A 192 -4.89 -5.77 18.55
C GLY A 192 -5.64 -7.10 18.28
N GLN A 193 -6.70 -7.11 17.48
CA GLN A 193 -7.31 -8.36 16.96
C GLN A 193 -7.29 -8.36 15.44
N ARG A 194 -7.14 -9.55 14.83
CA ARG A 194 -7.33 -9.72 13.39
C ARG A 194 -8.80 -9.47 13.10
N GLY A 195 -9.12 -8.26 12.63
CA GLY A 195 -10.49 -7.89 12.29
C GLY A 195 -10.83 -8.48 10.93
N ASP A 196 -11.27 -9.74 10.91
CA ASP A 196 -11.91 -10.31 9.73
C ASP A 196 -13.32 -9.69 9.63
N LEU A 197 -13.41 -8.51 9.02
CA LEU A 197 -14.70 -7.88 8.72
C LEU A 197 -15.30 -8.57 7.50
N VAL A 198 -15.97 -9.70 7.73
CA VAL A 198 -16.73 -10.42 6.71
C VAL A 198 -18.03 -9.66 6.46
N PHE A 199 -18.13 -8.94 5.34
CA PHE A 199 -19.39 -8.38 4.88
C PHE A 199 -20.06 -9.34 3.89
N ASN A 200 -21.16 -9.96 4.32
CA ASN A 200 -22.16 -10.47 3.39
C ASN A 200 -22.89 -9.26 2.79
N GLN A 201 -22.49 -8.80 1.60
CA GLN A 201 -23.34 -7.91 0.82
C GLN A 201 -24.25 -8.73 -0.09
N SER A 202 -25.52 -8.69 0.25
CA SER A 202 -26.65 -9.03 -0.61
C SER A 202 -26.57 -8.27 -1.94
N TYR A 203 -26.81 -9.02 -3.02
CA TYR A 203 -27.03 -8.61 -4.40
C TYR A 203 -27.57 -7.19 -4.61
N PHE A 204 -27.03 -6.52 -5.62
CA PHE A 204 -27.78 -5.59 -6.46
C PHE A 204 -27.47 -5.90 -7.94
N PRO A 205 -28.45 -5.66 -8.85
CA PRO A 205 -28.81 -6.53 -9.96
C PRO A 205 -27.85 -6.52 -11.17
#